data_AF-Q50FU3-F1
#
_entry.id   AF-Q50FU3-F1
#
_cell.length_a   1.000
_cell.length_b   1.000
_cell.length_c   1.000
_cell.angle_alpha   90.00
_cell.angle_beta   90.00
_cell.angle_gamma   90.00
#
_symmetry.space_group_name_H-M   'P 1'
#
loop_
_entity.id
_entity.type
_entity.pdbx_description
1 polymer ?
#
loop_
_entity_poly.entity_id
_entity_poly.type
_entity_poly.pdbx_seq_one_letter_code
_entity_poly.pdbx_strand_id
1 'polypeptide(L)'
;KEKIVYPCIMAKEPCFSYETSFAFAMAPANIITSNSDILKYILAFLNSDFIYLMLRKFYMGGGIEGELKTNNLEKLPIPKINSKNQKLADELINLVDKILKAKEQDKNANTQELENKINSLVYKLYNLTEEEIKIIEGK
;
A
#
# COMPACT_ATOMS: atom_id res chain seq x y z
N LYS A 1 -16.43 8.47 -6.80
CA LYS A 1 -16.21 7.69 -5.55
C LYS A 1 -14.76 7.30 -5.51
N GLU A 2 -14.10 7.53 -4.37
CA GLU A 2 -12.69 7.21 -4.14
C GLU A 2 -12.46 5.71 -4.24
N LYS A 3 -11.29 5.33 -4.76
CA LYS A 3 -10.91 3.94 -5.04
C LYS A 3 -9.40 3.79 -5.12
N ILE A 4 -8.91 2.59 -4.84
CA ILE A 4 -7.53 2.21 -5.16
C ILE A 4 -7.55 1.48 -6.49
N VAL A 5 -6.64 1.84 -7.40
CA VAL A 5 -6.46 1.19 -8.71
C VAL A 5 -5.06 0.59 -8.77
N TYR A 6 -4.94 -0.61 -9.31
CA TYR A 6 -3.67 -1.30 -9.50
C TYR A 6 -3.74 -2.26 -10.71
N PRO A 7 -2.63 -2.50 -11.42
CA PRO A 7 -2.60 -3.41 -12.56
C PRO A 7 -2.69 -4.88 -12.10
N CYS A 8 -3.15 -5.78 -12.98
CA CYS A 8 -3.04 -7.23 -12.74
C CYS A 8 -1.58 -7.70 -12.70
N ILE A 9 -0.71 -7.13 -13.54
CA ILE A 9 0.72 -7.44 -13.55
C ILE A 9 1.48 -6.31 -12.85
N MET A 10 2.00 -6.61 -11.67
CA MET A 10 2.67 -5.65 -10.80
C MET A 10 4.13 -5.44 -11.19
N ALA A 11 4.64 -4.22 -10.96
CA ALA A 11 6.01 -3.84 -11.29
C ALA A 11 7.04 -4.39 -10.28
N LYS A 12 8.31 -3.97 -10.38
CA LYS A 12 9.30 -4.24 -9.34
C LYS A 12 9.08 -3.51 -8.03
N GLU A 13 8.31 -2.43 -8.10
CA GLU A 13 7.94 -1.56 -6.99
C GLU A 13 6.40 -1.50 -6.83
N PRO A 14 5.89 -1.09 -5.66
CA PRO A 14 4.46 -0.93 -5.43
C PRO A 14 3.85 0.09 -6.39
N CYS A 15 2.71 -0.25 -7.01
CA CYS A 15 2.01 0.62 -7.97
C CYS A 15 0.51 0.75 -7.66
N PHE A 16 0.15 0.84 -6.38
CA PHE A 16 -1.22 1.06 -5.94
C PHE A 16 -1.52 2.56 -5.87
N SER A 17 -2.49 3.02 -6.66
CA SER A 17 -2.82 4.44 -6.80
C SER A 17 -4.19 4.78 -6.21
N TYR A 18 -4.29 5.93 -5.54
CA TYR A 18 -5.55 6.46 -5.03
C TYR A 18 -6.20 7.38 -6.06
N GLU A 19 -7.43 7.07 -6.48
CA GLU A 19 -8.14 7.80 -7.52
C GLU A 19 -9.41 8.44 -6.97
N THR A 20 -9.46 9.78 -7.01
CA THR A 20 -10.59 10.61 -6.54
C THR A 20 -11.51 11.04 -7.67
N SER A 21 -11.00 11.08 -8.91
CA SER A 21 -11.68 11.59 -10.09
C SER A 21 -12.38 10.49 -10.90
N PHE A 22 -13.16 10.94 -11.89
CA PHE A 22 -13.74 10.04 -12.88
C PHE A 22 -12.62 9.57 -13.84
N ALA A 23 -12.22 8.32 -13.67
CA ALA A 23 -11.21 7.68 -14.48
C ALA A 23 -11.69 6.29 -14.91
N PHE A 24 -11.36 5.92 -16.14
CA PHE A 24 -11.56 4.57 -16.66
C PHE A 24 -10.40 3.68 -16.23
N ALA A 25 -10.69 2.56 -15.58
CA ALA A 25 -9.70 1.51 -15.35
C ALA A 25 -9.70 0.59 -16.57
N MET A 26 -8.68 0.69 -17.42
CA MET A 26 -8.55 -0.19 -18.58
C MET A 26 -8.15 -1.59 -18.13
N ALA A 27 -8.80 -2.63 -18.68
CA ALA A 27 -8.44 -4.01 -18.36
C ALA A 27 -6.97 -4.30 -18.75
N PRO A 28 -6.19 -5.03 -17.93
CA PRO A 28 -6.60 -5.75 -16.72
C PRO A 28 -6.30 -4.98 -15.42
N ALA A 29 -6.74 -3.72 -15.28
CA ALA A 29 -6.70 -3.01 -14.00
C ALA A 29 -7.78 -3.54 -13.03
N ASN A 30 -7.42 -3.58 -11.75
CA ASN A 30 -8.29 -3.96 -10.65
C ASN A 30 -8.61 -2.74 -9.78
N ILE A 31 -9.71 -2.81 -9.03
CA ILE A 31 -10.21 -1.71 -8.21
C ILE A 31 -10.57 -2.21 -6.80
N ILE A 32 -10.14 -1.49 -5.78
CA ILE A 32 -10.61 -1.64 -4.39
C ILE A 32 -11.48 -0.44 -4.04
N THR A 33 -12.66 -0.69 -3.48
CA THR A 33 -13.60 0.36 -3.03
C THR A 33 -13.95 0.19 -1.57
N SER A 34 -14.01 1.30 -0.84
CA SER A 34 -14.43 1.39 0.57
C SER A 34 -14.75 2.85 0.89
N ASN A 35 -14.82 3.22 2.18
CA ASN A 35 -14.76 4.62 2.60
C ASN A 35 -13.32 5.17 2.54
N SER A 36 -13.18 6.50 2.54
CA SER A 36 -11.91 7.21 2.37
C SER A 36 -10.82 6.73 3.33
N ASP A 37 -11.14 6.68 4.62
CA ASP A 37 -10.20 6.36 5.69
C ASP A 37 -9.70 4.92 5.59
N ILE A 38 -10.60 3.97 5.33
CA ILE A 38 -10.21 2.57 5.12
C ILE A 38 -9.36 2.42 3.86
N LEU A 39 -9.68 3.13 2.77
CA LEU A 39 -8.86 3.08 1.56
C LEU A 39 -7.46 3.64 1.83
N LYS A 40 -7.33 4.80 2.47
CA LYS A 40 -6.02 5.38 2.81
C LYS A 40 -5.24 4.49 3.77
N TYR A 41 -5.92 3.89 4.76
CA TYR A 41 -5.31 2.92 5.66
C TYR A 41 -4.75 1.73 4.86
N ILE A 42 -5.54 1.08 4.01
CA ILE A 42 -5.09 -0.03 3.16
C ILE A 42 -3.95 0.40 2.24
N LEU A 43 -4.05 1.59 1.63
CA LEU A 43 -3.05 2.13 0.71
C LEU A 43 -1.68 2.29 1.38
N ALA A 44 -1.64 2.68 2.66
CA ALA A 44 -0.40 2.77 3.43
C ALA A 44 0.32 1.40 3.52
N PHE A 45 -0.43 0.32 3.73
CA PHE A 45 0.14 -1.03 3.75
C PHE A 45 0.57 -1.45 2.34
N LEU A 46 -0.30 -1.32 1.34
CA LEU A 46 -0.03 -1.83 -0.01
C LEU A 46 1.20 -1.19 -0.69
N ASN A 47 1.54 0.05 -0.31
CA ASN A 47 2.73 0.75 -0.78
C ASN A 47 3.92 0.70 0.20
N SER A 48 3.82 -0.06 1.30
CA SER A 48 4.98 -0.27 2.19
C SER A 48 5.87 -1.40 1.70
N ASP A 49 7.18 -1.28 1.91
CA ASP A 49 8.18 -2.21 1.38
C ASP A 49 7.98 -3.63 1.89
N PHE A 50 7.67 -3.77 3.18
CA PHE A 50 7.44 -5.09 3.80
C PHE A 50 6.25 -5.81 3.19
N ILE A 51 5.11 -5.12 3.06
CA ILE A 51 3.90 -5.74 2.51
C ILE A 51 4.09 -6.03 1.03
N TYR A 52 4.77 -5.15 0.29
CA TYR A 52 5.04 -5.38 -1.11
C TYR A 52 5.98 -6.56 -1.35
N LEU A 53 7.01 -6.70 -0.50
CA LEU A 53 7.87 -7.88 -0.48
C LEU A 53 7.05 -9.15 -0.19
N MET A 54 6.17 -9.13 0.81
CA MET A 54 5.28 -10.25 1.12
C MET A 54 4.40 -10.61 -0.08
N LEU A 55 3.78 -9.61 -0.72
CA LEU A 55 3.00 -9.80 -1.94
C LEU A 55 3.82 -10.52 -3.00
N ARG A 56 5.01 -10.02 -3.31
CA ARG A 56 5.89 -10.60 -4.33
C ARG A 56 6.34 -12.01 -4.02
N LYS A 57 6.57 -12.35 -2.76
CA LYS A 57 7.09 -13.66 -2.34
C LYS A 57 6.00 -14.72 -2.25
N PHE A 58 4.81 -14.35 -1.82
CA PHE A 58 3.80 -15.34 -1.38
C PHE A 58 2.44 -15.22 -2.06
N TYR A 59 2.11 -14.06 -2.64
CA TYR A 59 0.74 -13.79 -3.13
C TYR A 59 0.67 -13.47 -4.62
N MET A 60 1.79 -13.09 -5.24
CA MET A 60 1.91 -12.90 -6.68
C MET A 60 2.41 -14.17 -7.36
N GLY A 61 1.90 -14.43 -8.56
CA GLY A 61 2.16 -15.63 -9.36
C GLY A 61 0.86 -16.26 -9.87
N GLY A 62 1.00 -17.32 -10.65
CA GLY A 62 -0.14 -17.93 -11.35
C GLY A 62 0.09 -18.20 -12.84
N GLY A 63 1.33 -18.05 -13.31
CA GLY A 63 1.74 -18.29 -14.69
C GLY A 63 2.61 -17.16 -15.25
N ILE A 64 2.48 -15.95 -14.69
CA ILE A 64 3.23 -14.75 -15.07
C ILE A 64 3.88 -14.12 -13.82
N GLU A 65 5.13 -13.68 -13.93
CA GLU A 65 5.80 -12.96 -12.85
C GLU A 65 5.05 -11.66 -12.51
N GLY A 66 4.79 -11.41 -11.23
CA GLY A 66 4.10 -10.21 -10.77
C GLY A 66 2.58 -10.23 -10.94
N GLU A 67 1.99 -11.32 -11.45
CA GLU A 67 0.53 -11.47 -11.53
C GLU A 67 -0.09 -11.44 -10.12
N LEU A 68 -0.98 -10.48 -9.86
CA LEU A 68 -1.68 -10.35 -8.59
C LEU A 68 -3.18 -10.53 -8.79
N LYS A 69 -3.69 -11.64 -8.25
CA LYS A 69 -5.12 -11.95 -8.25
C LYS A 69 -5.79 -11.36 -7.01
N THR A 70 -6.99 -10.80 -7.17
CA THR A 70 -7.73 -10.12 -6.09
C THR A 70 -7.99 -11.03 -4.88
N ASN A 71 -8.25 -12.31 -5.11
CA ASN A 71 -8.44 -13.31 -4.03
C ASN A 71 -7.17 -13.54 -3.18
N ASN A 72 -5.98 -13.18 -3.67
CA ASN A 72 -4.75 -13.23 -2.89
C ASN A 72 -4.53 -11.96 -2.06
N LEU A 73 -4.98 -10.80 -2.55
CA LEU A 73 -4.96 -9.55 -1.76
C LEU A 73 -5.81 -9.65 -0.49
N GLU A 74 -6.97 -10.29 -0.58
CA GLU A 74 -7.86 -10.50 0.58
C GLU A 74 -7.23 -11.36 1.69
N LYS A 75 -6.16 -12.11 1.37
CA LYS A 75 -5.43 -12.95 2.33
C LYS A 75 -4.29 -12.21 3.03
N LEU A 76 -4.02 -10.95 2.67
CA LEU A 76 -2.98 -10.17 3.32
C LEU A 76 -3.32 -9.96 4.81
N PRO A 77 -2.36 -10.12 5.73
CA PRO A 77 -2.59 -9.96 7.15
C PRO A 77 -2.61 -8.48 7.56
N ILE A 78 -3.45 -7.65 6.93
CA ILE A 78 -3.62 -6.23 7.30
C ILE A 78 -4.48 -6.17 8.58
N PRO A 79 -3.99 -5.59 9.69
CA PRO A 79 -4.74 -5.56 10.94
C PRO A 79 -6.05 -4.77 10.81
N LYS A 80 -7.15 -5.34 11.31
CA LYS A 80 -8.42 -4.62 11.37
C LYS A 80 -8.33 -3.47 12.36
N ILE A 81 -8.86 -2.30 11.98
CA ILE A 81 -8.94 -1.14 12.88
C ILE A 81 -9.88 -1.47 14.04
N ASN A 82 -9.43 -1.17 15.25
CA ASN A 82 -10.15 -1.33 16.51
C ASN A 82 -9.67 -0.29 17.53
N SER A 83 -10.28 -0.26 18.71
CA SER A 83 -9.96 0.74 19.75
C SER A 83 -8.50 0.75 20.21
N LYS A 84 -7.76 -0.36 20.08
CA LYS A 84 -6.36 -0.46 20.52
C LYS A 84 -5.38 0.11 19.49
N ASN A 85 -5.70 0.02 18.19
CA ASN A 85 -4.82 0.50 17.12
C ASN A 85 -5.35 1.74 16.38
N GLN A 86 -6.47 2.32 16.82
CA GLN A 86 -7.09 3.50 16.19
C GLN A 86 -6.08 4.63 15.97
N LYS A 87 -5.30 5.00 17.00
CA LYS A 87 -4.29 6.08 16.89
C LYS A 87 -3.25 5.82 15.80
N LEU A 88 -2.83 4.56 15.65
CA LEU A 88 -1.87 4.17 14.61
C LEU A 88 -2.53 4.23 13.22
N ALA A 89 -3.78 3.78 13.13
CA ALA A 89 -4.55 3.88 11.88
C ALA A 89 -4.71 5.34 11.45
N ASP A 90 -5.07 6.22 12.39
CA ASP A 90 -5.19 7.65 12.14
C ASP A 90 -3.84 8.26 11.70
N GLU A 91 -2.72 7.84 12.30
CA GLU A 91 -1.39 8.30 11.89
C GLU A 91 -1.06 7.87 10.45
N LEU A 92 -1.31 6.60 10.09
CA LEU A 92 -1.09 6.09 8.73
C LEU A 92 -1.96 6.81 7.70
N ILE A 93 -3.25 7.01 8.01
CA ILE A 93 -4.19 7.76 7.15
C ILE A 93 -3.69 9.19 6.93
N ASN A 94 -3.27 9.88 8.01
CA ASN A 94 -2.75 11.24 7.93
C ASN A 94 -1.46 11.34 7.09
N LEU A 95 -0.57 10.34 7.16
CA LEU A 95 0.64 10.29 6.33
C LEU A 95 0.28 10.13 4.85
N VAL A 96 -0.64 9.22 4.54
CA VAL A 96 -1.15 9.06 3.17
C VAL A 96 -1.79 10.35 2.67
N ASP A 97 -2.59 11.04 3.48
CA ASP A 97 -3.18 12.32 3.09
C ASP A 97 -2.14 13.40 2.78
N LYS A 98 -1.03 13.45 3.53
CA LYS A 98 0.07 14.38 3.24
C LYS A 98 0.77 14.03 1.92
N ILE A 99 1.01 12.75 1.66
CA ILE A 99 1.61 12.27 0.40
C ILE A 99 0.70 12.64 -0.78
N LEU A 100 -0.60 12.34 -0.68
CA LEU A 100 -1.56 12.63 -1.73
C LEU A 100 -1.66 14.13 -2.02
N LYS A 101 -1.75 14.98 -0.98
CA LYS A 101 -1.78 16.44 -1.14
C LYS A 101 -0.51 16.99 -1.78
N ALA A 102 0.66 16.48 -1.40
CA ALA A 102 1.92 16.89 -2.00
C ALA A 102 1.97 16.51 -3.50
N LYS A 103 1.58 15.27 -3.84
CA LYS A 103 1.57 14.76 -5.22
C LYS A 103 0.49 15.38 -6.10
N GLU A 104 -0.60 15.87 -5.50
CA GLU A 104 -1.64 16.65 -6.19
C GLU A 104 -1.14 18.04 -6.60
N GLN A 105 -0.33 18.69 -5.75
CA GLN A 105 0.27 19.99 -6.03
C GLN A 105 1.43 19.89 -7.03
N ASP A 106 2.28 18.87 -6.87
CA ASP A 106 3.38 18.58 -7.78
C ASP A 106 3.51 17.06 -7.97
N LYS A 107 3.30 16.58 -9.20
CA LYS A 107 3.40 15.15 -9.54
C LYS A 107 4.79 14.56 -9.28
N ASN A 108 5.82 15.40 -9.19
CA ASN A 108 7.20 15.01 -8.90
C ASN A 108 7.60 15.30 -7.45
N ALA A 109 6.67 15.68 -6.57
CA ALA A 109 6.95 15.95 -5.17
C ALA A 109 7.66 14.77 -4.51
N ASN A 110 8.81 15.05 -3.91
CA ASN A 110 9.54 14.05 -3.15
C ASN A 110 8.84 13.80 -1.81
N THR A 111 8.24 12.61 -1.68
CA THR A 111 7.52 12.17 -0.48
C THR A 111 8.25 11.07 0.30
N GLN A 112 9.51 10.80 -0.02
CA GLN A 112 10.26 9.67 0.53
C GLN A 112 10.30 9.66 2.06
N GLU A 113 10.41 10.82 2.71
CA GLU A 113 10.40 10.89 4.18
C GLU A 113 9.08 10.41 4.80
N LEU A 114 7.95 10.75 4.17
CA LEU A 114 6.62 10.33 4.62
C LEU A 114 6.41 8.84 4.37
N GLU A 115 6.87 8.35 3.23
CA GLU A 115 6.83 6.93 2.85
C GLU A 115 7.70 6.08 3.80
N ASN A 116 8.92 6.52 4.12
CA ASN A 116 9.80 5.88 5.10
C ASN A 116 9.18 5.85 6.51
N LYS A 117 8.42 6.90 6.87
CA LYS A 117 7.69 6.90 8.14
C LYS A 117 6.57 5.87 8.13
N ILE A 118 5.86 5.67 7.02
CA ILE A 118 4.89 4.57 6.86
C ILE A 118 5.60 3.22 7.02
N ASN A 119 6.72 3.01 6.32
CA ASN A 119 7.52 1.77 6.44
C ASN A 119 7.90 1.48 7.89
N SER A 120 8.44 2.48 8.61
CA SER A 120 8.82 2.35 10.03
C SER A 120 7.65 1.93 10.92
N LEU A 121 6.47 2.52 10.71
CA LEU A 121 5.25 2.17 11.46
C LEU A 121 4.77 0.76 11.15
N VAL A 122 4.84 0.35 9.88
CA VAL A 122 4.50 -1.01 9.45
C VAL A 122 5.47 -2.03 10.05
N TYR A 123 6.78 -1.79 10.00
CA TYR A 123 7.77 -2.69 10.60
C TYR A 123 7.53 -2.89 12.09
N LYS A 124 7.26 -1.80 12.81
CA LYS A 124 6.93 -1.85 14.24
C LYS A 124 5.65 -2.65 14.51
N LEU A 125 4.64 -2.54 13.65
CA LEU A 125 3.37 -3.23 13.80
C LEU A 125 3.50 -4.75 13.63
N TYR A 126 4.42 -5.19 12.76
CA TYR A 126 4.74 -6.60 12.56
C TYR A 126 5.91 -7.10 13.42
N ASN A 127 6.38 -6.27 14.36
CA ASN A 127 7.48 -6.57 15.28
C ASN A 127 8.75 -7.05 14.55
N LEU A 128 9.07 -6.45 13.40
CA LEU A 128 10.26 -6.82 12.64
C LEU A 128 11.53 -6.41 13.38
N THR A 129 12.53 -7.28 13.34
CA THR A 129 13.87 -7.03 13.87
C THR A 129 14.70 -6.17 12.92
N GLU A 130 15.77 -5.56 13.42
CA GLU A 130 16.69 -4.79 12.58
C GLU A 130 17.31 -5.63 11.45
N GLU A 131 17.56 -6.91 11.70
CA GLU A 131 18.08 -7.84 10.68
C GLU A 131 17.07 -8.07 9.57
N GLU A 132 15.80 -8.27 9.91
CA GLU A 132 14.71 -8.42 8.92
C GLU A 132 14.50 -7.13 8.14
N ILE A 133 14.55 -5.97 8.80
CA ILE A 133 14.43 -4.66 8.15
C ILE A 133 15.57 -4.47 7.14
N LYS A 134 16.82 -4.78 7.50
CA LYS A 134 17.95 -4.72 6.55
C LYS A 134 17.76 -5.64 5.34
N ILE A 135 17.14 -6.80 5.51
CA ILE A 135 16.81 -7.71 4.40
C ILE A 135 15.69 -7.15 3.51
N ILE A 136 14.81 -6.32 4.04
CA ILE A 136 13.73 -5.66 3.29
C ILE A 136 14.29 -4.48 2.49
N GLU A 137 15.06 -3.61 3.14
CA GLU A 137 15.60 -2.37 2.55
C GLU A 137 16.80 -2.61 1.63
N GLY A 138 17.55 -3.70 1.83
CA GLY A 138 18.70 -4.08 1.00
C GLY A 138 18.35 -4.92 -0.24
N LYS A 139 17.06 -5.00 -0.61
CA LYS A 139 16.57 -5.73 -1.78
C LYS A 139 16.32 -4.83 -2.98
#